data_AF-A0A430QEZ3-F1
#
_entry.id   AF-A0A430QEZ3-F1
#
_cell.length_a   1.000
_cell.length_b   1.000
_cell.length_c   1.000
_cell.angle_alpha   90.00
_cell.angle_beta   90.00
_cell.angle_gamma   90.00
#
_symmetry.space_group_name_H-M   'P 1'
#
loop_
_entity.id
_entity.type
_entity.pdbx_description
1 polymer ?
#
loop_
_entity_poly.entity_id
_entity_poly.type
_entity_poly.pdbx_seq_one_letter_code
_entity_poly.pdbx_strand_id
1 'polypeptide(L)'
;MISDDHRYDNQTIIKSNKIELDHFNEICLKENNRLRQLHNCPKLKLNYRLIKSAQIHSEYLQKLHQLQKIDHLICGQNMALIIGYFTQMIWKKTKKVGFGFTKSEIGNIIFVVGHYLPAGNKTTEFQDNVLPKREGKLREI
;
A
#
# COMPACT_ATOMS: atom_id res chain seq x y z
N MET A 1 28.20 6.23 36.74
CA MET A 1 27.14 5.26 36.36
C MET A 1 26.28 5.94 35.31
N ILE A 2 26.54 5.71 34.02
CA ILE A 2 25.72 6.21 32.91
C ILE A 2 24.71 5.10 32.64
N SER A 3 23.43 5.40 32.89
CA SER A 3 22.31 4.47 32.93
C SER A 3 21.80 4.07 31.54
N ASP A 4 21.29 2.83 31.47
CA ASP A 4 20.72 2.08 30.33
C ASP A 4 19.47 2.70 29.65
N ASP A 5 19.41 4.01 29.43
CA ASP A 5 18.16 4.71 29.04
C ASP A 5 17.84 4.63 27.52
N HIS A 6 18.84 4.48 26.64
CA HIS A 6 18.63 4.49 25.19
C HIS A 6 17.93 3.25 24.62
N ARG A 7 17.78 2.16 25.39
CA ARG A 7 17.11 0.93 24.92
C ARG A 7 15.59 0.96 25.09
N TYR A 8 15.09 1.66 26.11
CA TYR A 8 13.65 1.71 26.41
C TYR A 8 12.90 2.57 25.36
N ASP A 9 13.50 3.69 24.97
CA ASP A 9 12.93 4.61 23.99
C ASP A 9 12.85 3.97 22.59
N ASN A 10 13.93 3.31 22.14
CA ASN A 10 13.96 2.58 20.87
C ASN A 10 12.94 1.44 20.79
N GLN A 11 12.74 0.65 21.85
CA GLN A 11 11.73 -0.41 21.85
C GLN A 11 10.30 0.14 21.77
N THR A 12 10.05 1.28 22.43
CA THR A 12 8.74 1.96 22.41
C THR A 12 8.45 2.52 21.01
N ILE A 13 9.43 3.17 20.37
CA ILE A 13 9.33 3.71 19.01
C ILE A 13 9.12 2.59 17.98
N ILE A 14 9.86 1.48 18.07
CA ILE A 14 9.69 0.34 17.16
C ILE A 14 8.28 -0.26 17.32
N LYS A 15 7.77 -0.33 18.55
CA LYS A 15 6.43 -0.85 18.83
C LYS A 15 5.34 0.10 18.31
N SER A 16 5.49 1.42 18.49
CA SER A 16 4.52 2.40 17.98
C SER A 16 4.48 2.40 16.46
N ASN A 17 5.64 2.38 15.80
CA ASN A 17 5.72 2.33 14.33
C ASN A 17 5.12 1.04 13.79
N LYS A 18 5.29 -0.08 14.50
CA LYS A 18 4.64 -1.34 14.14
C LYS A 18 3.12 -1.25 14.27
N ILE A 19 2.59 -0.68 15.36
CA ILE A 19 1.15 -0.48 15.55
C ILE A 19 0.58 0.41 14.44
N GLU A 20 1.27 1.49 14.09
CA GLU A 20 0.87 2.40 13.03
C GLU A 20 0.85 1.71 11.66
N LEU A 21 1.89 0.92 11.35
CA LEU A 21 1.98 0.15 10.10
C LEU A 21 0.90 -0.92 9.99
N ASP A 22 0.60 -1.62 11.09
CA ASP A 22 -0.46 -2.62 11.14
C ASP A 22 -1.83 -1.95 10.91
N HIS A 23 -2.11 -0.82 11.59
CA HIS A 23 -3.35 -0.07 11.42
C HIS A 23 -3.51 0.50 10.00
N PHE A 24 -2.45 1.06 9.42
CA PHE A 24 -2.45 1.52 8.04
C PHE A 24 -2.80 0.38 7.06
N ASN A 25 -2.21 -0.80 7.26
CA ASN A 25 -2.50 -1.97 6.45
C ASN A 25 -3.96 -2.44 6.57
N GLU A 26 -4.56 -2.36 7.77
CA GLU A 26 -5.97 -2.66 7.98
C GLU A 26 -6.88 -1.72 7.17
N ILE A 27 -6.60 -0.40 7.21
CA ILE A 27 -7.34 0.61 6.44
C ILE A 27 -7.23 0.31 4.94
N CYS A 28 -6.01 0.13 4.43
CA CYS A 28 -5.79 -0.17 3.02
C CYS A 28 -6.46 -1.49 2.61
N LEU A 29 -6.37 -2.55 3.43
CA LEU A 29 -7.03 -3.83 3.16
C LEU A 29 -8.56 -3.67 3.10
N LYS A 30 -9.14 -2.95 4.06
CA LYS A 30 -10.59 -2.69 4.12
C LYS A 30 -11.06 -2.00 2.86
N GLU A 31 -10.37 -0.96 2.43
CA GLU A 31 -10.75 -0.20 1.24
C GLU A 31 -10.58 -0.99 -0.06
N ASN A 32 -9.47 -1.72 -0.20
CA ASN A 32 -9.28 -2.64 -1.33
C ASN A 32 -10.40 -3.68 -1.39
N ASN A 33 -10.78 -4.24 -0.24
CA ASN A 33 -11.86 -5.23 -0.16
C ASN A 33 -13.25 -4.63 -0.39
N ARG A 34 -13.47 -3.35 -0.07
CA ARG A 34 -14.70 -2.62 -0.40
C ARG A 34 -14.83 -2.51 -1.92
N LEU A 35 -13.79 -2.03 -2.59
CA LEU A 35 -13.76 -1.92 -4.06
C LEU A 35 -13.92 -3.28 -4.73
N ARG A 36 -13.19 -4.31 -4.28
CA ARG A 36 -13.31 -5.66 -4.84
C ARG A 36 -14.72 -6.24 -4.74
N GLN A 37 -15.44 -5.97 -3.65
CA GLN A 37 -16.84 -6.38 -3.53
C GLN A 37 -17.73 -5.70 -4.58
N LEU A 38 -17.50 -4.41 -4.88
CA LEU A 38 -18.22 -3.71 -5.95
C LEU A 38 -17.98 -4.33 -7.32
N HIS A 39 -16.85 -5.03 -7.50
CA HIS A 39 -16.45 -5.68 -8.74
C HIS A 39 -16.54 -7.21 -8.68
N ASN A 40 -17.31 -7.79 -7.74
CA ASN A 40 -17.47 -9.24 -7.59
C ASN A 40 -16.13 -10.02 -7.45
N CYS A 41 -15.11 -9.37 -6.94
CA CYS A 41 -13.78 -9.95 -6.75
C CYS A 41 -13.62 -10.52 -5.33
N PRO A 42 -13.01 -11.71 -5.16
CA PRO A 42 -12.77 -12.29 -3.84
C PRO A 42 -11.92 -11.37 -2.95
N LYS A 43 -12.21 -11.32 -1.65
CA LYS A 43 -11.44 -10.51 -0.70
C LYS A 43 -9.96 -10.91 -0.66
N LEU A 44 -9.08 -9.92 -0.53
CA LEU A 44 -7.66 -10.07 -0.24
C LEU A 44 -7.44 -10.38 1.24
N LYS A 45 -6.25 -10.91 1.55
CA LYS A 45 -5.73 -11.06 2.91
C LYS A 45 -4.39 -10.36 3.04
N LEU A 46 -4.09 -9.83 4.21
CA LEU A 46 -2.75 -9.31 4.50
C LEU A 46 -1.71 -10.44 4.45
N ASN A 47 -0.50 -10.09 4.02
CA ASN A 47 0.65 -10.97 4.08
C ASN A 47 1.86 -10.24 4.65
N TYR A 48 2.37 -10.73 5.78
CA TYR A 48 3.47 -10.09 6.51
C TYR A 48 4.74 -9.89 5.66
N ARG A 49 5.08 -10.83 4.77
CA ARG A 49 6.27 -10.67 3.90
C ARG A 49 6.08 -9.54 2.91
N LEU A 50 4.87 -9.40 2.37
CA LEU A 50 4.53 -8.28 1.48
C LEU A 50 4.57 -6.95 2.23
N ILE A 51 3.98 -6.87 3.44
CA ILE A 51 4.04 -5.68 4.30
C ILE A 51 5.48 -5.24 4.53
N LYS A 52 6.33 -6.17 5.00
CA LYS A 52 7.75 -5.91 5.25
C LYS A 52 8.47 -5.42 4.00
N SER A 53 8.26 -6.09 2.85
CA SER A 53 8.90 -5.69 1.59
C SER A 53 8.42 -4.33 1.07
N ALA A 54 7.15 -4.00 1.25
CA ALA A 54 6.59 -2.72 0.84
C ALA A 54 7.11 -1.58 1.73
N GLN A 55 7.26 -1.82 3.03
CA GLN A 55 7.84 -0.84 3.97
C GLN A 55 9.32 -0.56 3.66
N ILE A 56 10.13 -1.59 3.40
CA ILE A 56 11.53 -1.41 2.97
C ILE A 56 11.60 -0.58 1.67
N HIS A 57 10.67 -0.81 0.75
CA HIS A 57 10.61 -0.06 -0.50
C HIS A 57 10.23 1.41 -0.27
N SER A 58 9.24 1.72 0.58
CA SER A 58 8.88 3.12 0.87
C SER A 58 10.03 3.88 1.53
N GLU A 59 10.79 3.24 2.41
CA GLU A 59 12.00 3.81 3.02
C GLU A 59 13.11 4.06 1.99
N TYR A 60 13.28 3.15 1.03
CA TYR A 60 14.21 3.34 -0.08
C TYR A 60 13.82 4.54 -0.96
N LEU A 61 12.54 4.70 -1.28
CA LEU A 61 12.05 5.87 -2.03
C LEU A 61 12.27 7.18 -1.28
N GLN A 62 12.03 7.18 0.04
CA GLN A 62 12.30 8.34 0.89
C GLN A 62 13.80 8.71 0.90
N LYS A 63 14.70 7.73 0.96
CA LYS A 63 16.15 7.98 0.84
C LYS A 63 16.54 8.53 -0.54
N LEU A 64 15.95 8.02 -1.62
CA LEU A 64 16.20 8.56 -2.97
C LEU A 64 15.72 10.00 -3.10
N HIS A 65 14.61 10.35 -2.47
CA HIS A 65 14.09 11.71 -2.41
C HIS A 65 15.04 12.66 -1.67
N GLN A 66 15.57 12.24 -0.51
CA GLN A 66 16.56 13.02 0.23
C GLN A 66 17.83 13.30 -0.60
N LEU A 67 18.19 12.40 -1.50
CA LEU A 67 19.32 12.57 -2.42
C LEU A 67 18.99 13.41 -3.67
N GLN A 68 17.81 14.06 -3.73
CA GLN A 68 17.31 14.87 -4.86
C GLN A 68 17.31 14.14 -6.21
N LYS A 69 17.31 12.79 -6.21
CA LYS A 69 17.36 12.00 -7.45
C LYS A 69 15.99 11.89 -8.15
N ILE A 70 14.91 12.35 -7.52
CA ILE A 70 13.54 12.11 -7.98
C ILE A 70 12.63 13.36 -7.90
N ASP A 71 13.22 14.56 -7.86
CA ASP A 71 12.48 15.83 -7.74
C ASP A 71 11.48 16.05 -8.90
N HIS A 72 11.76 15.48 -10.08
CA HIS A 72 10.92 15.63 -11.27
C HIS A 72 9.66 14.74 -11.33
N LEU A 73 9.49 13.79 -10.39
CA LEU A 73 8.34 12.87 -10.40
C LEU A 73 7.15 13.35 -9.56
N ILE A 74 7.30 14.49 -8.88
CA ILE A 74 6.43 14.93 -7.77
C ILE A 74 5.32 15.90 -8.24
N CYS A 75 5.19 16.20 -9.53
CA CYS A 75 4.03 16.96 -10.02
C CYS A 75 2.86 16.02 -10.35
N GLY A 76 1.88 15.95 -9.43
CA GLY A 76 0.49 15.57 -9.72
C GLY A 76 0.25 14.30 -10.56
N GLN A 77 1.08 13.25 -10.43
CA GLN A 77 0.92 12.00 -11.18
C GLN A 77 -0.20 11.11 -10.62
N ASN A 78 -1.39 11.70 -10.51
CA ASN A 78 -2.62 10.94 -10.48
C ASN A 78 -2.99 10.43 -11.89
N MET A 79 -2.54 11.03 -13.00
CA MET A 79 -3.15 10.68 -14.30
C MET A 79 -2.65 9.39 -15.00
N ALA A 80 -1.39 8.98 -14.84
CA ALA A 80 -0.86 7.79 -15.56
C ALA A 80 -0.73 6.53 -14.68
N LEU A 81 -0.42 6.70 -13.39
CA LEU A 81 -0.33 5.59 -12.44
C LEU A 81 -1.70 5.09 -11.92
N ILE A 82 -2.74 5.94 -11.90
CA ILE A 82 -4.07 5.54 -11.40
C ILE A 82 -4.66 4.36 -12.18
N ILE A 83 -4.41 4.28 -13.49
CA ILE A 83 -4.94 3.21 -14.34
C ILE A 83 -4.29 1.85 -14.00
N GLY A 84 -3.02 1.85 -13.56
CA GLY A 84 -2.32 0.66 -13.07
C GLY A 84 -2.65 0.29 -11.61
N TYR A 85 -2.86 1.28 -10.73
CA TYR A 85 -3.22 1.01 -9.34
C TYR A 85 -4.63 0.46 -9.20
N PHE A 86 -5.62 1.10 -9.84
CA PHE A 86 -7.02 0.69 -9.70
C PHE A 86 -7.24 -0.75 -10.17
N THR A 87 -6.75 -1.08 -11.37
CA THR A 87 -6.87 -2.42 -11.96
C THR A 87 -6.18 -3.48 -11.10
N GLN A 88 -5.04 -3.17 -10.49
CA GLN A 88 -4.37 -4.07 -9.55
C GLN A 88 -5.19 -4.29 -8.27
N MET A 89 -5.81 -3.25 -7.71
CA MET A 89 -6.63 -3.37 -6.49
C MET A 89 -7.81 -4.34 -6.72
N ILE A 90 -8.45 -4.26 -7.89
CA ILE A 90 -9.60 -5.10 -8.24
C ILE A 90 -9.22 -6.39 -9.00
N TRP A 91 -7.93 -6.72 -9.16
CA TRP A 91 -7.51 -7.89 -9.93
C TRP A 91 -8.02 -9.21 -9.31
N LYS A 92 -8.94 -9.91 -9.99
CA LYS A 92 -9.66 -11.09 -9.46
C LYS A 92 -8.75 -12.20 -8.94
N LYS A 93 -7.67 -12.52 -9.66
CA LYS A 93 -6.72 -13.58 -9.29
C LYS A 93 -5.80 -13.21 -8.12
N THR A 94 -5.60 -11.93 -7.82
CA THR A 94 -4.79 -11.51 -6.66
C THR A 94 -5.45 -11.96 -5.36
N LYS A 95 -4.65 -12.47 -4.41
CA LYS A 95 -5.12 -13.05 -3.15
C LYS A 95 -4.56 -12.39 -1.90
N LYS A 96 -3.35 -11.85 -2.00
CA LYS A 96 -2.60 -11.30 -0.88
C LYS A 96 -2.12 -9.90 -1.18
N VAL A 97 -2.00 -9.09 -0.14
CA VAL A 97 -1.49 -7.73 -0.23
C VAL A 97 -0.68 -7.36 1.01
N GLY A 98 0.23 -6.40 0.87
CA GLY A 98 0.85 -5.70 1.98
C GLY A 98 1.28 -4.30 1.54
N PHE A 99 1.13 -3.34 2.44
CA PHE A 99 1.43 -1.95 2.20
C PHE A 99 2.54 -1.46 3.13
N GLY A 100 3.32 -0.51 2.65
CA GLY A 100 4.31 0.23 3.42
C GLY A 100 4.17 1.72 3.13
N PHE A 101 4.54 2.54 4.09
CA PHE A 101 4.58 3.98 3.91
C PHE A 101 5.73 4.63 4.65
N THR A 102 6.23 5.74 4.13
CA THR A 102 7.27 6.53 4.78
C THR A 102 7.03 8.00 4.50
N LYS A 103 7.06 8.82 5.55
CA LYS A 103 7.01 10.28 5.43
C LYS A 103 8.40 10.82 5.10
N SER A 104 8.49 11.71 4.12
CA SER A 104 9.72 12.44 3.84
C SER A 104 9.99 13.46 4.94
N GLU A 105 11.27 13.62 5.29
CA GLU A 105 11.72 14.73 6.15
C GLU A 105 11.82 16.05 5.39
N ILE A 106 11.96 15.96 4.06
CA ILE A 106 12.02 17.10 3.15
C ILE A 106 10.67 17.23 2.45
N GLY A 107 10.00 18.37 2.60
CA GLY A 107 8.67 18.59 2.05
C GLY A 107 7.57 17.76 2.70
N ASN A 108 6.32 18.09 2.40
CA ASN A 108 5.14 17.39 2.94
C ASN A 108 4.74 16.20 2.06
N ILE A 109 5.68 15.27 1.85
CA ILE A 109 5.50 14.11 0.96
C ILE A 109 5.41 12.83 1.78
N ILE A 110 4.48 11.95 1.40
CA ILE A 110 4.36 10.59 1.93
C ILE A 110 4.51 9.63 0.77
N PHE A 111 5.46 8.70 0.88
CA PHE A 111 5.60 7.59 -0.06
C PHE A 111 4.75 6.42 0.42
N VAL A 112 3.88 5.90 -0.44
CA VAL A 112 3.05 4.72 -0.15
C VAL A 112 3.33 3.67 -1.21
N VAL A 113 3.59 2.44 -0.76
CA VAL A 113 3.88 1.28 -1.63
C VAL A 113 2.90 0.17 -1.31
N GLY A 114 2.29 -0.43 -2.33
CA GLY A 114 1.44 -1.62 -2.20
C GLY A 114 1.99 -2.78 -3.04
N HIS A 115 2.22 -3.92 -2.40
CA HIS A 115 2.63 -5.16 -3.08
C HIS A 115 1.50 -6.18 -3.08
N TYR A 116 1.27 -6.80 -4.23
CA TYR A 116 0.15 -7.71 -4.48
C TYR A 116 0.64 -9.08 -4.96
N LEU A 117 0.00 -10.15 -4.49
CA LEU A 117 0.36 -11.52 -4.89
C LEU A 117 -0.88 -12.41 -5.15
N PRO A 118 -0.96 -13.09 -6.31
CA PRO A 118 -0.15 -12.87 -7.50
C PRO A 118 -0.25 -11.44 -8.03
N ALA A 119 0.80 -10.97 -8.71
CA ALA A 119 0.80 -9.69 -9.41
C ALA A 119 -0.27 -9.70 -10.51
N GLY A 120 -0.96 -8.58 -10.65
CA GLY A 120 -1.98 -8.34 -11.67
C GLY A 120 -1.41 -7.64 -12.88
N ASN A 121 -2.30 -6.95 -13.61
CA ASN A 121 -1.98 -6.11 -14.77
C ASN A 121 -1.18 -6.81 -15.87
N LYS A 122 -1.35 -8.12 -15.99
CA LYS A 122 -0.83 -8.86 -17.13
C LYS A 122 -1.72 -8.56 -18.34
N THR A 123 -1.16 -7.96 -19.37
CA THR A 123 -1.88 -7.49 -20.58
C THR A 123 -2.84 -8.53 -21.16
N THR A 124 -2.44 -9.81 -21.15
CA THR A 124 -3.22 -10.93 -21.71
C THR A 124 -4.37 -11.41 -20.81
N GLU A 125 -4.48 -10.94 -19.57
CA GLU A 125 -5.40 -11.48 -18.57
C GLU A 125 -6.45 -10.45 -18.08
N PHE A 126 -6.56 -9.27 -18.71
CA PHE A 126 -7.45 -8.20 -18.24
C PHE A 126 -8.92 -8.60 -18.23
N GLN A 127 -9.41 -9.22 -19.30
CA GLN A 127 -10.82 -9.59 -19.46
C GLN A 127 -11.32 -10.51 -18.32
N ASP A 128 -10.46 -11.40 -17.82
CA ASP A 128 -10.81 -12.34 -16.76
C ASP A 128 -10.69 -11.75 -15.34
N ASN A 129 -9.93 -10.66 -15.20
CA ASN A 129 -9.51 -10.15 -13.90
C ASN A 129 -10.01 -8.76 -13.54
N VAL A 130 -10.41 -7.95 -14.51
CA VAL A 130 -10.96 -6.61 -14.31
C VAL A 130 -12.44 -6.67 -14.63
N LEU A 131 -13.22 -7.07 -13.62
CA LEU A 131 -14.67 -7.25 -13.77
C LEU A 131 -15.38 -5.89 -13.74
N PRO A 132 -16.53 -5.73 -14.43
CA PRO A 132 -17.32 -4.51 -14.33
C PRO A 132 -17.84 -4.31 -12.91
N LYS A 133 -18.13 -3.06 -12.56
CA LYS A 133 -18.82 -2.72 -11.31
C LYS A 133 -20.23 -3.32 -11.35
N ARG A 134 -20.69 -3.88 -10.22
CA ARG A 134 -22.04 -4.38 -10.06
C ARG A 134 -23.06 -3.26 -10.30
N GLU A 135 -24.07 -3.54 -11.13
CA GLU A 135 -25.21 -2.64 -11.30
C GLU A 135 -26.19 -2.80 -10.11
N GLY A 136 -26.64 -1.65 -9.57
CA GLY A 136 -27.57 -1.57 -8.43
C GLY A 136 -27.05 -0.72 -7.26
N LYS A 137 -27.93 0.09 -6.65
CA LYS A 137 -27.62 0.86 -5.43
C LYS A 137 -27.16 -0.11 -4.32
N LEU A 138 -26.02 0.18 -3.68
CA LEU A 138 -25.61 -0.48 -2.44
C LEU A 138 -26.75 -0.31 -1.43
N ARG A 139 -27.32 -1.40 -0.93
CA ARG A 139 -28.16 -1.33 0.27
C ARG A 139 -27.22 -1.07 1.43
N GLU A 140 -27.36 0.08 2.06
CA GLU A 140 -26.72 0.37 3.35
C GLU A 140 -27.18 -0.73 4.33
N ILE A 141 -26.23 -1.33 5.04
CA ILE A 141 -26.47 -2.25 6.15
C ILE A 141 -26.15 -1.49 7.42
#